data_AF-A0A6V8DZB5-F1
#
_entry.id   AF-A0A6V8DZB5-F1
#
_cell.length_a   1.000
_cell.length_b   1.000
_cell.length_c   1.000
_cell.angle_alpha   90.00
_cell.angle_beta   90.00
_cell.angle_gamma   90.00
#
_symmetry.space_group_name_H-M   'P 1'
#
loop_
_entity.id
_entity.type
_entity.pdbx_description
1 polymer ?
#
loop_
_entity_poly.entity_id
_entity_poly.type
_entity_poly.pdbx_seq_one_letter_code
_entity_poly.pdbx_strand_id
1 'polypeptide(L)'
;MEQVYRCDSESFLARLDEHRDLHVIHRGQEVQVYRGLFQFVILTYNEIGDELLVRFRPSITMLGLLMLSSIIVATAFVVAWWWLVVELALLGMALIIYSSQLTWELLQHTQESITLRSHSSSNG
;
A
#
# COMPACT_ATOMS: atom_id res chain seq x y z
N MET A 1 -5.35 0.65 6.11
CA MET A 1 -6.78 0.38 5.91
C MET A 1 -7.02 -1.10 6.10
N GLU A 2 -8.18 -1.52 6.59
CA GLU A 2 -8.56 -2.93 6.78
C GLU A 2 -9.68 -3.26 5.81
N GLN A 3 -9.56 -4.35 5.06
CA GLN A 3 -10.54 -4.79 4.08
C GLN A 3 -10.80 -6.29 4.22
N VAL A 4 -12.06 -6.67 4.09
CA VAL A 4 -12.53 -8.06 4.19
C VAL A 4 -12.73 -8.61 2.79
N TYR A 5 -12.15 -9.77 2.51
CA TYR A 5 -12.31 -10.49 1.24
C TYR A 5 -13.00 -11.82 1.49
N ARG A 6 -13.87 -12.27 0.57
CA ARG A 6 -14.53 -13.59 0.62
C ARG A 6 -13.74 -14.62 -0.17
N CYS A 7 -12.44 -14.72 0.12
CA CYS A 7 -11.58 -15.67 -0.57
C CYS A 7 -10.49 -16.19 0.36
N ASP A 8 -10.00 -17.40 0.08
CA ASP A 8 -8.90 -18.02 0.82
C ASP A 8 -7.61 -17.24 0.62
N SER A 9 -6.74 -17.23 1.64
CA SER A 9 -5.45 -16.51 1.60
C SER A 9 -4.60 -16.88 0.39
N GLU A 10 -4.56 -18.17 0.01
CA GLU A 10 -3.82 -18.63 -1.16
C GLU A 10 -4.32 -18.02 -2.47
N SER A 11 -5.64 -17.91 -2.62
CA SER A 11 -6.26 -17.33 -3.83
C SER A 11 -6.06 -15.81 -3.93
N PHE A 12 -5.95 -15.13 -2.78
CA PHE A 12 -5.60 -13.71 -2.70
C PHE A 12 -4.12 -13.50 -3.06
N LEU A 13 -3.23 -14.33 -2.51
CA LEU A 13 -1.79 -14.23 -2.76
C LEU A 13 -1.43 -14.58 -4.22
N ALA A 14 -2.09 -15.56 -4.83
CA ALA A 14 -1.91 -15.89 -6.23
C ALA A 14 -2.24 -14.70 -7.16
N ARG A 15 -3.33 -13.98 -6.88
CA ARG A 15 -3.70 -12.75 -7.60
C ARG A 15 -2.70 -11.61 -7.38
N LEU A 16 -2.10 -11.55 -6.20
CA LEU A 16 -1.08 -10.56 -5.87
C LEU A 16 0.24 -10.81 -6.63
N ASP A 17 0.62 -12.09 -6.75
CA ASP A 17 1.86 -12.54 -7.43
C ASP A 17 1.76 -12.44 -8.96
N GLU A 18 0.55 -12.47 -9.52
CA GLU A 18 0.31 -12.26 -10.95
C GLU A 18 0.68 -10.83 -11.41
N HIS A 19 0.84 -9.89 -10.48
CA HIS A 19 1.21 -8.51 -10.80
C HIS A 19 2.71 -8.38 -11.12
N ARG A 20 3.01 -8.24 -12.42
CA ARG A 20 4.35 -8.32 -13.03
C ARG A 20 5.44 -7.37 -12.48
N ASP A 21 5.05 -6.33 -11.75
CA ASP A 21 5.96 -5.30 -11.21
C ASP A 21 6.07 -5.32 -9.67
N LEU A 22 5.41 -6.26 -8.99
CA LEU A 22 5.46 -6.40 -7.54
C LEU A 22 6.50 -7.42 -7.12
N HIS A 23 7.31 -7.07 -6.11
CA HIS A 23 8.13 -8.04 -5.40
C HIS A 23 7.45 -8.36 -4.09
N VAL A 24 7.00 -9.62 -3.96
CA VAL A 24 6.25 -10.10 -2.79
C VAL A 24 7.18 -10.93 -1.92
N ILE A 25 7.34 -10.54 -0.65
CA ILE A 25 8.14 -11.27 0.34
C ILE A 25 7.21 -11.76 1.44
N HIS A 26 7.15 -13.08 1.64
CA HIS A 26 6.33 -13.70 2.67
C HIS A 26 7.10 -13.77 4.00
N ARG A 27 6.48 -13.29 5.08
CA ARG A 27 6.95 -13.43 6.47
C ARG A 27 5.80 -13.91 7.36
N GLY A 28 5.54 -15.22 7.35
CA GLY A 28 4.46 -15.80 8.16
C GLY A 28 3.11 -15.22 7.76
N GLN A 29 2.40 -14.58 8.70
CA GLN A 29 1.10 -13.92 8.47
C GLN A 29 1.21 -12.48 7.93
N GLU A 30 2.43 -12.04 7.61
CA GLU A 30 2.70 -10.74 6.98
C GLU A 30 3.25 -10.95 5.57
N VAL A 31 2.74 -10.19 4.61
CA VAL A 31 3.26 -10.12 3.24
C VAL A 31 3.79 -8.73 2.99
N GLN A 32 5.04 -8.66 2.59
CA GLN A 32 5.76 -7.43 2.30
C GLN A 32 5.77 -7.23 0.79
N VAL A 33 5.08 -6.20 0.32
CA VAL A 33 4.96 -5.88 -1.10
C VAL A 33 5.81 -4.67 -1.42
N TYR A 34 6.73 -4.85 -2.35
CA TYR A 34 7.63 -3.82 -2.85
C TYR A 34 7.29 -3.49 -4.30
N ARG A 35 7.35 -2.20 -4.62
CA ARG A 35 7.36 -1.72 -6.00
C ARG A 35 8.53 -0.75 -6.18
N GLY A 36 9.52 -1.18 -6.97
CA GLY A 36 10.79 -0.47 -7.09
C GLY A 36 11.56 -0.37 -5.76
N LEU A 37 12.30 0.73 -5.58
CA LEU A 37 13.21 0.92 -4.42
C LEU A 37 12.57 1.65 -3.23
N PHE A 38 11.45 2.33 -3.44
CA PHE A 38 10.91 3.28 -2.47
C PHE A 38 9.45 3.03 -2.08
N GLN A 39 8.65 2.33 -2.90
CA GLN A 39 7.27 1.99 -2.53
C GLN A 39 7.24 0.65 -1.81
N PHE A 40 6.63 0.67 -0.63
CA PHE A 40 6.55 -0.49 0.23
C PHE A 40 5.23 -0.50 0.98
N VAL A 41 4.54 -1.64 0.94
CA VAL A 41 3.29 -1.87 1.66
C VAL A 41 3.40 -3.18 2.42
N ILE A 42 3.14 -3.13 3.72
CA ILE A 42 3.00 -4.32 4.55
C ILE A 42 1.52 -4.71 4.54
N LEU A 43 1.24 -5.92 4.13
CA LEU A 43 -0.04 -6.59 4.23
C LEU A 43 0.01 -7.50 5.44
N THR A 44 -0.95 -7.35 6.35
CA THR A 44 -1.18 -8.37 7.40
C THR A 44 -2.50 -9.03 7.08
N TYR A 45 -2.54 -10.35 7.01
CA TYR A 45 -3.77 -11.08 6.72
C TYR A 45 -4.16 -11.98 7.89
N ASN A 46 -5.44 -12.05 8.18
CA ASN A 46 -6.01 -12.89 9.23
C ASN A 46 -7.28 -13.58 8.69
N GLU A 47 -7.35 -14.89 8.83
CA GLU A 47 -8.49 -15.69 8.40
C GLU A 47 -9.51 -15.79 9.55
N ILE A 48 -10.75 -15.40 9.28
CA ILE A 48 -11.88 -15.53 10.21
C ILE A 48 -13.00 -16.28 9.48
N GLY A 49 -13.03 -17.61 9.62
CA GLY A 49 -13.99 -18.45 8.90
C GLY A 49 -13.72 -18.45 7.38
N ASP A 50 -14.75 -18.13 6.58
CA ASP A 50 -14.65 -17.98 5.11
C ASP A 50 -14.27 -16.56 4.67
N GLU A 51 -13.89 -15.69 5.61
CA GLU A 51 -13.56 -14.28 5.36
C GLU A 51 -12.09 -13.99 5.70
N LEU A 52 -11.37 -13.39 4.74
CA LEU A 52 -9.98 -12.99 4.87
C LEU A 52 -9.89 -11.49 5.17
N LEU A 53 -9.42 -11.14 6.35
CA LEU A 53 -9.12 -9.75 6.74
C LEU A 53 -7.72 -9.39 6.29
N VAL A 54 -7.59 -8.43 5.37
CA VAL A 54 -6.29 -7.91 4.93
C VAL A 54 -6.14 -6.46 5.37
N ARG A 55 -5.06 -6.19 6.10
CA ARG A 55 -4.67 -4.85 6.55
C ARG A 55 -3.52 -4.32 5.72
N PHE A 56 -3.78 -3.26 4.97
CA PHE A 56 -2.78 -2.53 4.20
C PHE A 56 -2.14 -1.46 5.09
N ARG A 57 -0.84 -1.58 5.33
CA ARG A 57 -0.01 -0.57 6.01
C ARG A 57 1.05 -0.05 5.03
N PRO A 58 0.82 1.10 4.38
CA PRO A 58 1.87 1.76 3.63
C PRO A 58 3.02 2.11 4.57
N SER A 59 4.24 1.88 4.12
CA SER A 59 5.44 2.17 4.90
C SER A 59 6.55 2.69 3.99
N ILE A 60 7.47 3.45 4.57
CA ILE A 60 8.60 4.03 3.86
C ILE A 60 9.76 3.04 3.97
N THR A 61 10.47 2.78 2.87
CA THR A 61 11.69 1.97 2.94
C THR A 61 12.76 2.69 3.76
N MET A 62 13.62 1.94 4.44
CA MET A 62 14.74 2.51 5.22
C MET A 62 15.63 3.41 4.33
N LEU A 63 15.80 3.04 3.06
CA LEU A 63 16.52 3.82 2.05
C LEU A 63 15.82 5.16 1.77
N GLY A 64 14.50 5.16 1.57
CA GLY A 64 13.72 6.39 1.39
C GLY A 64 13.83 7.33 2.59
N LEU A 65 13.85 6.76 3.80
CA LEU A 65 13.98 7.53 5.04
C LEU A 65 15.37 8.15 5.20
N LEU A 66 16.43 7.44 4.79
CA LEU A 66 17.80 7.95 4.74
C LEU A 66 17.98 9.08 3.72
N MET A 67 17.38 8.96 2.54
CA MET A 67 17.44 10.00 1.52
C MET A 67 16.72 11.27 1.99
N LEU A 68 15.54 11.13 2.58
CA LEU A 68 14.78 12.25 3.14
C LEU A 68 15.53 12.96 4.26
N SER A 69 16.12 12.20 5.19
CA SER A 69 16.88 12.80 6.30
C SER A 69 18.13 13.54 5.77
N SER A 70 18.83 13.00 4.78
CA SER A 70 19.97 13.67 4.15
C SER A 70 19.58 14.98 3.48
N ILE A 71 18.44 15.03 2.79
CA ILE A 71 17.94 16.25 2.12
C ILE A 71 17.64 17.33 3.16
N ILE A 72 16.90 16.98 4.21
CA ILE A 72 16.54 17.93 5.29
C ILE A 72 17.78 18.50 5.98
N VAL A 73 18.77 17.64 6.26
CA VAL A 73 20.03 18.09 6.88
C VAL A 73 20.77 19.03 5.94
N ALA A 74 20.89 18.68 4.65
CA ALA A 74 21.58 19.51 3.67
C ALA A 74 20.92 20.89 3.50
N THR A 75 19.59 20.95 3.42
CA THR A 75 18.87 22.22 3.27
C THR A 75 18.88 23.06 4.54
N ALA A 76 18.97 22.44 5.72
CA ALA A 76 19.04 23.18 6.98
C ALA A 76 20.29 24.06 7.13
N PHE A 77 21.38 23.72 6.44
CA PHE A 77 22.60 24.54 6.44
C PHE A 77 22.58 25.66 5.39
N VAL A 78 21.72 25.57 4.38
CA VAL A 78 21.79 26.44 3.19
C VAL A 78 20.65 27.46 3.17
N VAL A 79 19.47 27.12 3.69
CA VAL A 79 18.26 27.90 3.48
C VAL A 79 17.74 28.53 4.79
N ALA A 80 17.08 29.68 4.68
CA ALA A 80 16.43 30.33 5.81
C ALA A 80 15.40 29.39 6.48
N TRP A 81 15.25 29.49 7.80
CA TRP A 81 14.43 28.56 8.58
C TRP A 81 12.97 28.43 8.08
N TRP A 82 12.40 29.51 7.52
CA TRP A 82 11.03 29.50 7.00
C TRP A 82 10.88 28.62 5.75
N TRP A 83 11.94 28.48 4.96
CA TRP A 83 11.96 27.57 3.81
C TRP A 83 12.00 26.11 4.21
N LEU A 84 12.65 25.76 5.33
CA LEU A 84 12.61 24.40 5.86
C LEU A 84 11.18 23.95 6.18
N VAL A 85 10.33 24.87 6.68
CA VAL A 85 8.93 24.57 6.97
C VAL A 85 8.16 24.25 5.68
N VAL A 86 8.38 25.03 4.63
CA VAL A 86 7.76 24.80 3.32
C VAL A 86 8.24 23.49 2.71
N GLU A 87 9.54 23.20 2.81
CA GLU A 87 10.13 21.97 2.31
C GLU A 87 9.57 20.74 3.04
N LEU A 88 9.49 20.78 4.38
CA LEU A 88 8.85 19.73 5.17
C LEU A 88 7.39 19.49 4.77
N ALA A 89 6.64 20.55 4.50
CA ALA A 89 5.26 20.44 4.03
C ALA A 89 5.16 19.78 2.64
N LEU A 90 6.00 20.19 1.70
CA LEU A 90 6.05 19.62 0.35
C LEU A 90 6.50 18.16 0.36
N LEU A 91 7.54 17.83 1.12
CA LEU A 91 8.01 16.45 1.30
C LEU A 91 6.94 15.57 1.95
N GLY A 92 6.25 16.08 2.97
CA GLY A 92 5.13 15.39 3.61
C GLY A 92 4.01 15.07 2.63
N MET A 93 3.61 16.05 1.81
CA MET A 93 2.58 15.84 0.78
C MET A 93 3.03 14.84 -0.29
N ALA A 94 4.27 14.97 -0.79
CA ALA A 94 4.83 14.03 -1.75
C ALA A 94 4.83 12.60 -1.19
N LEU A 95 5.19 12.43 0.08
CA LEU A 95 5.21 11.13 0.75
C LEU A 95 3.81 10.52 0.91
N ILE A 96 2.82 11.33 1.28
CA ILE A 96 1.42 10.88 1.37
C ILE A 96 0.92 10.41 0.01
N ILE A 97 1.16 11.18 -1.05
CA ILE A 97 0.75 10.81 -2.42
C ILE A 97 1.44 9.52 -2.84
N TYR A 98 2.77 9.44 -2.66
CA TYR A 98 3.57 8.30 -3.10
C TYR A 98 3.22 7.00 -2.37
N SER A 99 2.97 7.08 -1.07
CA SER A 99 2.53 5.92 -0.27
C SER A 99 1.09 5.49 -0.56
N SER A 100 0.23 6.44 -0.95
CA SER A 100 -1.15 6.16 -1.32
C SER A 100 -1.26 5.47 -2.68
N GLN A 101 -0.39 5.79 -3.65
CA GLN A 101 -0.44 5.22 -5.00
C GLN A 101 -0.38 3.70 -5.01
N LEU A 102 0.66 3.12 -4.38
CA LEU A 102 0.81 1.65 -4.32
C LEU A 102 -0.37 1.00 -3.59
N THR A 103 -0.86 1.65 -2.53
CA THR A 103 -2.03 1.15 -1.78
C THR A 103 -3.27 1.12 -2.69
N TRP A 104 -3.53 2.18 -3.47
CA TRP A 104 -4.67 2.25 -4.38
C TRP A 104 -4.61 1.21 -5.50
N GLU A 105 -3.44 1.01 -6.10
CA GLU A 105 -3.26 0.00 -7.15
C GLU A 105 -3.51 -1.42 -6.62
N LEU A 106 -2.96 -1.72 -5.43
CA LEU A 106 -3.19 -3.00 -4.77
C LEU A 106 -4.67 -3.21 -4.44
N LEU A 107 -5.35 -2.18 -3.95
CA LEU A 107 -6.79 -2.24 -3.67
C LEU A 107 -7.59 -2.51 -4.95
N GLN A 108 -7.28 -1.83 -6.06
CA GLN A 108 -7.95 -2.05 -7.34
C GLN A 108 -7.69 -3.43 -7.92
N HIS A 109 -6.47 -3.95 -7.79
CA HIS A 109 -6.11 -5.25 -8.34
C HIS A 109 -6.66 -6.42 -7.53
N THR A 110 -6.75 -6.25 -6.20
CA THR A 110 -7.24 -7.29 -5.29
C THR A 110 -8.75 -7.24 -5.07
N GLN A 111 -9.42 -6.12 -5.40
CA GLN A 111 -10.87 -6.05 -5.35
C GLN A 111 -11.46 -7.13 -6.26
N GLU A 112 -12.13 -8.10 -5.64
CA GLU A 112 -13.10 -8.92 -6.35
C GLU A 112 -14.06 -7.97 -7.07
N SER A 113 -14.31 -8.24 -8.37
CA SER A 113 -15.37 -7.55 -9.09
C SER A 113 -16.59 -7.64 -8.19
N ILE A 114 -17.05 -6.50 -7.66
CA ILE A 114 -18.33 -6.44 -6.98
C ILE A 114 -19.30 -6.88 -8.06
N THR A 115 -19.70 -8.16 -8.04
CA THR A 115 -20.85 -8.61 -8.79
C THR A 115 -21.99 -7.88 -8.10
N LEU A 116 -22.27 -6.67 -8.60
CA LEU A 116 -23.52 -5.97 -8.38
C LEU A 116 -24.56 -7.06 -8.58
N ARG A 117 -25.14 -7.53 -7.48
CA ARG A 117 -26.17 -8.55 -7.50
C ARG A 117 -27.23 -7.99 -8.42
N SER A 118 -27.23 -8.43 -9.68
CA SER A 118 -28.28 -8.12 -10.62
C SER A 118 -29.48 -8.78 -9.97
N HIS A 119 -30.29 -7.97 -9.29
CA HIS A 119 -31.63 -8.37 -8.93
C HIS A 119 -32.31 -8.64 -10.27
N SER A 120 -32.20 -9.87 -10.76
CA SER A 120 -33.06 -10.38 -11.82
C SER A 120 -34.44 -10.34 -11.20
N SER A 121 -35.18 -9.29 -11.55
CA SER A 121 -36.61 -9.18 -11.32
C SER A 121 -37.29 -10.32 -12.08
N SER A 122 -37.30 -11.50 -11.47
CA SER A 122 -38.11 -12.65 -11.88
C SER A 122 -39.55 -12.34 -11.49
N ASN A 123 -40.28 -11.61 -12.34
CA ASN A 123 -41.74 -11.68 -12.37
C ASN A 123 -42.12 -12.64 -13.48
N GLY A 124 -42.45 -13.87 -13.06
CA GLY A 124 -43.33 -14.76 -13.81
C GLY A 124 -44.79 -14.39 -13.59
#